data_AF-A0A4P5WVA4-F1
#
_entry.id   AF-A0A4P5WVA4-F1
#
_cell.length_a   1.000
_cell.length_b   1.000
_cell.length_c   1.000
_cell.angle_alpha   90.00
_cell.angle_beta   90.00
_cell.angle_gamma   90.00
#
_symmetry.space_group_name_H-M   'P 1'
#
loop_
_entity.id
_entity.type
_entity.pdbx_description
1 polymer ?
#
loop_
_entity_poly.entity_id
_entity_poly.type
_entity_poly.pdbx_seq_one_letter_code
_entity_poly.pdbx_strand_id
1 'polypeptide(L)' 'MFDTELYQQVLGLTTPWKVTDVRLDVESTEIHVHVEHPEGCRWNGPHCSRELACYDHAPER' A
#
# COMPACT_ATOMS: atom_id res chain seq x y z
N MET A 1 9.45 -9.39 14.02
CA MET A 1 8.57 -9.62 12.86
C MET A 1 7.20 -9.10 13.26
N PHE A 2 6.77 -7.98 12.68
CA PHE A 2 5.43 -7.43 12.91
C PHE A 2 4.45 -8.14 11.98
N ASP A 3 3.21 -8.26 12.43
CA ASP A 3 2.20 -9.06 11.74
C ASP A 3 1.59 -8.28 10.57
N THR A 4 1.99 -8.63 9.34
CA THR A 4 1.53 -7.92 8.13
C THR A 4 0.04 -8.11 7.87
N GLU A 5 -0.55 -9.23 8.30
CA GLU A 5 -1.99 -9.51 8.15
C GLU A 5 -2.81 -8.62 9.10
N LEU A 6 -2.37 -8.44 10.34
CA LEU A 6 -2.97 -7.49 11.27
C LEU A 6 -2.96 -6.08 10.70
N TYR A 7 -1.81 -5.60 10.21
CA TYR A 7 -1.73 -4.25 9.64
C TYR A 7 -2.56 -4.11 8.36
N GLN A 8 -2.65 -5.16 7.54
CA GLN A 8 -3.55 -5.18 6.38
C GLN A 8 -5.01 -4.99 6.80
N GLN A 9 -5.46 -5.65 7.86
CA GLN A 9 -6.81 -5.52 8.39
C GLN A 9 -7.05 -4.17 9.06
N VAL A 10 -6.13 -3.72 9.91
CA VAL A 10 -6.24 -2.46 10.66
C VAL A 10 -6.29 -1.25 9.71
N LEU A 11 -5.50 -1.27 8.64
CA LEU A 11 -5.49 -0.22 7.62
C LEU A 11 -6.63 -0.37 6.59
N GLY A 12 -7.40 -1.46 6.64
CA GLY A 12 -8.49 -1.72 5.69
C GLY A 12 -8.02 -1.90 4.25
N LEU A 13 -6.79 -2.37 4.04
CA LEU A 13 -6.21 -2.53 2.71
C LEU A 13 -6.78 -3.77 2.02
N THR A 14 -7.47 -3.56 0.92
CA THR A 14 -8.04 -4.61 0.08
C THR A 14 -7.28 -4.76 -1.23
N THR A 15 -7.55 -5.84 -1.96
CA THR A 15 -7.05 -6.03 -3.33
C THR A 15 -7.25 -4.74 -4.14
N PRO A 16 -6.21 -4.25 -4.86
CA PRO A 16 -4.94 -4.92 -5.18
C PRO A 16 -3.81 -4.74 -4.16
N TRP A 17 -4.02 -3.98 -3.07
CA TRP A 17 -2.97 -3.63 -2.11
C TRP A 17 -2.68 -4.76 -1.13
N LYS A 18 -1.39 -4.97 -0.85
CA LYS A 18 -0.90 -5.93 0.13
C LYS A 18 0.21 -5.32 0.96
N VAL A 19 0.16 -5.51 2.27
CA VAL A 19 1.26 -5.17 3.18
C VAL A 19 2.38 -6.19 2.99
N THR A 20 3.59 -5.74 2.67
CA THR A 20 4.74 -6.61 2.41
C THR A 20 5.82 -6.53 3.48
N ASP A 21 5.93 -5.40 4.18
CA ASP A 21 6.85 -5.25 5.32
C ASP A 21 6.30 -4.26 6.34
N VAL A 22 6.62 -4.47 7.61
CA VAL A 22 6.28 -3.56 8.70
C VAL A 22 7.48 -3.41 9.62
N ARG A 23 7.93 -2.16 9.81
CA ARG A 23 9.05 -1.80 10.67
C ARG A 23 8.60 -0.83 11.74
N LEU A 24 9.09 -1.06 12.96
CA LEU A 24 8.93 -0.13 14.07
C LEU A 24 10.26 0.59 14.27
N ASP A 25 10.21 1.91 14.16
CA ASP A 25 11.31 2.78 14.54
C ASP A 25 11.01 3.35 15.94
N VAL A 26 11.74 2.86 16.93
CA VAL A 26 11.52 3.22 18.34
C VAL A 26 12.12 4.59 18.65
N GLU A 27 13.13 5.03 17.92
CA GLU A 27 13.81 6.31 18.17
C GLU A 27 12.95 7.49 17.68
N SER A 28 12.31 7.33 16.53
CA SER A 28 11.35 8.30 15.97
C SER A 28 9.93 8.11 16.48
N THR A 29 9.61 6.98 17.12
CA THR A 29 8.25 6.59 17.54
C THR A 29 7.30 6.38 16.34
N GLU A 30 7.83 5.88 15.23
CA GLU A 30 7.09 5.70 13.98
C GLU A 30 6.95 4.22 13.58
N ILE A 31 5.88 3.94 12.83
CA ILE A 31 5.63 2.62 12.25
C ILE A 31 5.61 2.77 10.74
N HIS A 32 6.59 2.19 10.07
CA HIS A 32 6.68 2.15 8.62
C HIS A 32 5.97 0.90 8.11
N VAL A 33 4.91 1.09 7.33
CA VAL A 33 4.14 0.01 6.70
C VAL A 33 4.35 0.09 5.20
N HIS A 34 5.07 -0.88 4.64
CA HIS A 34 5.29 -0.96 3.21
C HIS A 34 4.16 -1.75 2.56
N VAL A 35 3.58 -1.17 1.51
CA VAL A 35 2.47 -1.75 0.75
C VAL A 35 2.82 -1.79 -0.72
N GLU A 36 2.45 -2.89 -1.36
CA GLU A 36 2.68 -3.10 -2.79
C GLU A 36 1.38 -3.52 -3.47
N HIS A 37 1.29 -3.24 -4.76
CA HIS A 37 0.26 -3.77 -5.64
C HIS A 37 0.95 -4.52 -6.80
N PRO A 38 0.32 -5.55 -7.38
CA PRO A 38 0.86 -6.22 -8.55
C PRO A 38 1.10 -5.25 -9.71
N GLU A 39 2.17 -5.50 -10.47
CA GLU A 39 2.48 -4.75 -11.69
C GLU A 39 1.35 -4.89 -12.71
N GLY A 40 1.05 -3.81 -13.44
CA GLY A 40 0.00 -3.81 -14.46
C GLY A 40 -1.42 -3.84 -13.90
N CYS A 41 -1.60 -3.67 -12.59
CA CYS A 41 -2.92 -3.40 -12.04
C CYS A 41 -3.50 -2.15 -12.72
N ARG A 42 -4.81 -2.15 -12.93
CA ARG A 42 -5.54 -1.02 -13.53
C ARG A 42 -6.61 -0.57 -12.55
N TRP A 43 -6.77 0.74 -12.46
CA TRP A 43 -7.73 1.39 -11.60
C TRP A 43 -8.76 2.10 -12.45
N ASN A 44 -9.99 2.13 -11.95
CA ASN A 44 -11.04 2.92 -12.57
C ASN A 44 -10.63 4.40 -12.49
N GLY A 45 -10.60 5.05 -13.65
CA GLY A 45 -10.33 6.49 -13.71
C GLY A 45 -11.37 7.27 -12.89
N PRO A 46 -10.95 8.24 -12.07
CA PRO A 46 -11.88 9.03 -11.26
C PRO A 46 -12.84 9.88 -12.11
N HIS A 47 -12.47 10.15 -13.37
CA HIS A 47 -13.23 10.98 -14.31
C HIS A 47 -13.65 10.24 -15.59
N CYS A 48 -13.32 8.95 -15.71
CA CYS A 48 -13.70 8.14 -16.85
C CYS A 48 -13.83 6.67 -16.46
N SER A 49 -14.80 5.96 -17.02
CA SER A 49 -15.00 4.52 -16.79
C SER A 49 -13.94 3.64 -17.44
N ARG A 50 -12.74 4.18 -17.71
CA ARG A 50 -11.63 3.47 -18.32
C ARG A 50 -10.65 3.04 -17.24
N GLU A 51 -10.19 1.80 -17.36
CA GLU A 51 -9.14 1.23 -16.53
C GLU A 51 -7.77 1.81 -16.90
N LEU A 52 -7.23 2.67 -16.04
CA LEU A 52 -5.95 3.37 -16.19
C LEU A 52 -4.87 2.74 -15.28
N ALA A 53 -3.61 2.83 -15.67
CA ALA A 53 -2.50 2.42 -14.81
C ALA A 53 -2.29 3.42 -13.66
N CYS A 54 -1.59 3.00 -12.59
CA CYS A 54 -1.23 3.88 -11.49
C CYS A 54 -0.30 4.95 -12.05
N TYR A 55 -0.64 6.21 -11.81
CA TYR A 55 0.19 7.32 -12.23
C TYR A 55 1.27 7.65 -11.19
N ASP A 56 0.96 7.45 -9.91
CA ASP A 56 1.75 7.95 -8.80
C ASP A 56 2.66 6.85 -8.23
N HIS A 57 3.83 6.70 -8.84
CA HIS A 57 4.97 6.02 -8.23
C HIS A 57 5.88 7.09 -7.59
N ALA A 58 5.39 7.73 -6.53
CA ALA A 58 6.23 8.63 -5.74
C ALA A 58 7.29 7.81 -4.98
N PRO A 59 8.52 8.34 -4.82
CA PRO A 59 9.50 7.73 -3.93
C PRO A 59 8.97 7.72 -2.49
N GLU A 60 9.42 6.72 -1.73
CA GLU A 60 9.17 6.60 -0.28
C GLU A 60 9.51 7.91 0.45
N ARG A 61 8.67 8.29 1.41
CA ARG A 61 8.71 9.57 2.13
C ARG A 61 8.52 9.36 3.62
#